data_AF-A0A934CSK4-F1
#
_entry.id   AF-A0A934CSK4-F1
#
_cell.length_a   1.000
_cell.length_b   1.000
_cell.length_c   1.000
_cell.angle_alpha   90.00
_cell.angle_beta   90.00
_cell.angle_gamma   90.00
#
_symmetry.space_group_name_H-M   'P 1'
#
loop_
_entity.id
_entity.type
_entity.pdbx_description
1 polymer ?
#
loop_
_entity_poly.entity_id
_entity_poly.type
_entity_poly.pdbx_seq_one_letter_code
_entity_poly.pdbx_strand_id
1 'polypeptide(L)'
;MAVSSSITSAFSSSSALNSLVNQFMALERRPLTTLNTQKTSLNSSLNIHSDLKTKISDLLTLSRELGSTETTAIYNSRTSSSGDETKITASAGSGAAVGTYQIRVKQLATGASLQSTAALLTKPSTISSSKVAPGSGTIDVTKSFANAGFGSTPTGTVTIGSWTSADLSTYTSVQTFMDAVNAAGVDANIYYNKTEDKFYLESKTATALTFSESVAGGSTGFFTQVKMRDTTTPYAYHGTTDATGVQSNVILNNANFDTALTSTTTGKFKINGVEISYDTSTDTLDAVISRINSSTANVNVFYDTSLDKVLIKSKGAGSTDTITLSDVTGNLMNVLKLDTASATSGTDAKLTINSTSASDEITKSSNTFTINGISYTLKNTNVTAYTDTTYTTITVKQDTSALQSKINDFLTKFNAVTQYIKDKTGLDAYTKARGVFAGNTTFTSLRSQLYKKLSEQVTGLTSGNPDYLSKIGITFDSYLKASLSNTT
;
A
#
# COMPACT_ATOMS: atom_id res chain seq x y z
N MET A 1 -46.21 32.59 85.56
CA MET A 1 -46.62 31.28 85.00
C MET A 1 -47.67 31.41 83.91
N ALA A 2 -48.29 32.60 83.76
CA ALA A 2 -48.56 33.16 82.43
C ALA A 2 -47.27 33.19 81.57
N VAL A 3 -47.43 33.30 80.26
CA VAL A 3 -46.42 33.45 79.18
C VAL A 3 -45.55 32.27 78.77
N SER A 4 -45.27 31.21 79.55
CA SER A 4 -44.38 30.13 79.05
C SER A 4 -45.08 29.00 78.27
N SER A 5 -46.35 28.68 78.57
CA SER A 5 -47.11 27.60 77.90
C SER A 5 -47.91 28.06 76.68
N SER A 6 -48.25 29.35 76.60
CA SER A 6 -48.94 29.96 75.45
C SER A 6 -47.97 30.45 74.35
N ILE A 7 -46.67 30.51 74.66
CA ILE A 7 -45.60 30.84 73.72
C ILE A 7 -44.96 29.57 73.13
N THR A 8 -44.97 28.44 73.86
CA THR A 8 -44.44 27.15 73.33
C THR A 8 -45.35 26.49 72.30
N SER A 9 -46.67 26.71 72.33
CA SER A 9 -47.57 26.33 71.22
C SER A 9 -47.53 27.29 70.04
N ALA A 10 -47.02 28.52 70.25
CA ALA A 10 -46.72 29.49 69.20
C ALA A 10 -45.29 29.36 68.64
N PHE A 11 -44.45 28.46 69.18
CA PHE A 11 -43.10 28.14 68.70
C PHE A 11 -42.96 26.72 68.10
N SER A 12 -44.06 25.99 67.90
CA SER A 12 -44.16 25.03 66.78
C SER A 12 -44.18 25.75 65.41
N SER A 13 -44.21 27.09 65.44
CA SER A 13 -44.23 28.04 64.33
C SER A 13 -43.03 27.97 63.40
N SER A 14 -41.92 27.34 63.75
CA SER A 14 -40.87 27.08 62.75
C SER A 14 -41.41 26.20 61.62
N SER A 15 -42.27 25.22 61.90
CA SER A 15 -42.86 24.34 60.88
C SER A 15 -44.00 24.99 60.09
N ALA A 16 -44.88 25.74 60.76
CA ALA A 16 -46.02 26.41 60.12
C ALA A 16 -45.58 27.66 59.33
N LEU A 17 -44.65 28.46 59.86
CA LEU A 17 -44.07 29.61 59.15
C LEU A 17 -43.21 29.13 57.97
N ASN A 18 -42.37 28.10 58.14
CA ASN A 18 -41.63 27.52 57.01
C ASN A 18 -42.59 26.93 55.95
N SER A 19 -43.72 26.34 56.35
CA SER A 19 -44.74 25.88 55.41
C SER A 19 -45.41 27.04 54.66
N LEU A 20 -45.78 28.13 55.35
CA LEU A 20 -46.38 29.32 54.72
C LEU A 20 -45.37 30.03 53.80
N VAL A 21 -44.12 30.17 54.22
CA VAL A 21 -43.02 30.74 53.43
C VAL A 21 -42.73 29.86 52.22
N ASN A 22 -42.71 28.54 52.34
CA ASN A 22 -42.56 27.63 51.20
C ASN A 22 -43.74 27.72 50.23
N GLN A 23 -44.98 27.88 50.72
CA GLN A 23 -46.17 28.07 49.89
C GLN A 23 -46.14 29.43 49.16
N PHE A 24 -45.73 30.51 49.82
CA PHE A 24 -45.54 31.82 49.19
C PHE A 24 -44.39 31.83 48.18
N MET A 25 -43.24 31.26 48.52
CA MET A 25 -42.13 31.09 47.58
C MET A 25 -42.51 30.23 46.39
N ALA A 26 -43.32 29.18 46.58
CA ALA A 26 -43.85 28.38 45.47
C ALA A 26 -44.79 29.20 44.56
N LEU A 27 -45.60 30.09 45.14
CA LEU A 27 -46.47 31.01 44.40
C LEU A 27 -45.65 32.04 43.59
N GLU A 28 -44.65 32.67 44.21
CA GLU A 28 -43.76 33.63 43.57
C GLU A 28 -42.85 32.99 42.51
N ARG A 29 -42.52 31.69 42.65
CA ARG A 29 -41.77 30.92 41.65
C ARG A 29 -42.64 30.40 40.49
N ARG A 30 -43.98 30.50 40.54
CA ARG A 30 -44.86 30.04 39.45
C ARG A 30 -44.48 30.61 38.08
N PRO A 31 -44.22 31.91 37.91
CA PRO A 31 -43.82 32.46 36.61
C PRO A 31 -42.51 31.84 36.09
N LEU A 32 -41.53 31.63 36.98
CA LEU A 32 -40.25 31.00 36.63
C LEU A 32 -40.44 29.54 36.22
N THR A 33 -41.26 28.77 36.96
CA THR A 33 -41.60 27.38 36.60
C THR A 33 -42.30 27.33 35.25
N THR A 34 -43.27 28.22 34.99
CA THR A 34 -43.96 28.33 33.70
C THR A 34 -42.98 28.63 32.56
N LEU A 35 -42.08 29.62 32.73
CA LEU A 35 -41.07 29.96 31.73
C LEU A 35 -40.09 28.81 31.47
N ASN A 36 -39.66 28.08 32.51
CA ASN A 36 -38.80 26.90 32.35
C ASN A 36 -39.53 25.76 31.61
N THR A 37 -40.82 25.53 31.89
CA THR A 37 -41.64 24.57 31.14
C THR A 37 -41.79 24.99 29.67
N GLN A 38 -42.03 26.29 29.40
CA GLN A 38 -42.09 26.83 28.05
C GLN A 38 -40.76 26.66 27.32
N LYS A 39 -39.63 26.98 27.95
CA LYS A 39 -38.28 26.80 27.39
C LYS A 39 -38.02 25.34 27.02
N THR A 40 -38.33 24.39 27.89
CA THR A 40 -38.17 22.95 27.63
C THR A 40 -39.06 22.48 26.47
N SER A 41 -40.29 22.97 26.40
CA SER A 41 -41.21 22.69 25.29
C SER A 41 -40.68 23.27 23.97
N LEU A 42 -40.21 24.53 23.96
CA LEU A 42 -39.62 25.18 22.78
C LEU A 42 -38.35 24.48 22.29
N ASN A 43 -37.47 24.07 23.20
CA ASN A 43 -36.27 23.30 22.84
C ASN A 43 -36.62 21.94 22.23
N SER A 44 -37.64 21.26 22.78
CA SER A 44 -38.13 20.00 22.22
C SER A 44 -38.72 20.21 20.82
N SER A 45 -39.49 21.30 20.64
CA SER A 45 -40.03 21.70 19.34
C SER A 45 -38.92 21.98 18.32
N LEU A 46 -37.89 22.74 18.71
CA LEU A 46 -36.74 23.07 17.86
C LEU A 46 -36.00 21.81 17.40
N ASN A 47 -35.72 20.89 18.32
CA ASN A 47 -35.04 19.62 18.00
C ASN A 47 -35.85 18.79 17.00
N ILE A 48 -37.18 18.71 17.17
CA ILE A 48 -38.03 17.95 16.25
C ILE A 48 -38.05 18.57 14.85
N HIS A 49 -38.08 19.91 14.74
CA HIS A 49 -37.98 20.58 13.45
C HIS A 49 -36.62 20.36 12.79
N SER A 50 -35.54 20.41 13.58
CA SER A 50 -34.18 20.13 13.09
C SER A 50 -34.05 18.70 12.58
N ASP A 51 -34.53 17.71 13.34
CA ASP A 51 -34.55 16.31 12.94
C ASP A 51 -35.37 16.08 11.66
N LEU A 52 -36.58 16.67 11.61
CA LEU A 52 -37.44 16.54 10.44
C LEU A 52 -36.80 17.17 9.20
N LYS A 53 -36.17 18.35 9.36
CA LYS A 53 -35.42 19.01 8.28
C LYS A 53 -34.32 18.10 7.75
N THR A 54 -33.52 17.48 8.63
CA THR A 54 -32.47 16.54 8.23
C THR A 54 -33.06 15.36 7.47
N LYS A 55 -34.11 14.71 8.01
CA LYS A 55 -34.74 13.54 7.37
C LYS A 55 -35.35 13.88 6.00
N ILE A 56 -35.98 15.04 5.85
CA ILE A 56 -36.51 15.51 4.56
C ILE A 56 -35.37 15.84 3.59
N SER A 57 -34.27 16.42 4.07
CA SER A 57 -33.10 16.72 3.23
C SER A 57 -32.46 15.44 2.68
N ASP A 58 -32.31 14.41 3.51
CA ASP A 58 -31.84 13.08 3.07
C ASP A 58 -32.76 12.50 1.99
N LEU A 59 -34.08 12.53 2.24
CA LEU A 59 -35.08 12.02 1.29
C LEU A 59 -35.04 12.80 -0.03
N LEU A 60 -34.93 14.13 0.03
CA LEU A 60 -34.85 15.00 -1.15
C LEU A 60 -33.59 14.73 -1.96
N THR A 61 -32.46 14.44 -1.30
CA THR A 61 -31.21 14.08 -1.97
C THR A 61 -31.37 12.82 -2.80
N LEU A 62 -31.88 11.74 -2.19
CA LEU A 62 -32.15 10.49 -2.92
C LEU A 62 -33.19 10.67 -4.02
N SER A 63 -34.23 11.47 -3.78
CA SER A 63 -35.24 11.79 -4.80
C SER A 63 -34.64 12.50 -6.01
N ARG A 64 -33.66 13.41 -5.81
CA ARG A 64 -32.96 14.10 -6.89
C ARG A 64 -32.03 13.17 -7.66
N GLU A 65 -31.33 12.28 -6.96
CA GLU A 65 -30.48 11.28 -7.59
C GLU A 65 -31.28 10.30 -8.46
N LEU A 66 -32.42 9.82 -7.95
CA LEU A 66 -33.36 9.00 -8.72
C LEU A 66 -34.07 9.79 -9.83
N GLY A 67 -34.26 11.09 -9.67
CA GLY A 67 -34.84 11.96 -10.70
C GLY A 67 -33.84 12.44 -11.77
N SER A 68 -32.55 12.10 -11.63
CA SER A 68 -31.51 12.57 -12.53
C SER A 68 -31.65 11.95 -13.92
N THR A 69 -31.49 12.78 -14.95
CA THR A 69 -31.46 12.37 -16.37
C THR A 69 -30.08 12.53 -16.99
N GLU A 70 -29.08 12.89 -16.18
CA GLU A 70 -27.70 13.08 -16.62
C GLU A 70 -27.05 11.75 -17.02
N THR A 71 -25.90 11.82 -17.69
CA THR A 71 -25.13 10.63 -18.10
C THR A 71 -24.65 9.78 -16.92
N THR A 72 -24.59 10.35 -15.71
CA THR A 72 -24.27 9.68 -14.45
C THR A 72 -25.49 9.17 -13.69
N ALA A 73 -26.70 9.30 -14.25
CA ALA A 73 -27.91 8.80 -13.63
C ALA A 73 -27.82 7.29 -13.38
N ILE A 74 -28.42 6.84 -12.27
CA ILE A 74 -28.38 5.43 -11.83
C ILE A 74 -28.96 4.47 -12.89
N TYR A 75 -29.87 4.94 -13.74
CA TYR A 75 -30.44 4.18 -14.85
C TYR A 75 -29.43 3.84 -15.95
N ASN A 76 -28.39 4.66 -16.08
CA ASN A 76 -27.29 4.43 -16.99
C ASN A 76 -26.20 3.56 -16.36
N SER A 77 -26.35 3.12 -15.11
CA SER A 77 -25.37 2.22 -14.47
C SER A 77 -25.19 0.93 -15.28
N ARG A 78 -23.94 0.48 -15.37
CA ARG A 78 -23.53 -0.71 -16.09
C ARG A 78 -22.71 -1.58 -15.17
N THR A 79 -22.82 -2.88 -15.40
CA THR A 79 -21.95 -3.89 -14.81
C THR A 79 -21.37 -4.74 -15.92
N SER A 80 -20.21 -5.33 -15.68
CA SER A 80 -19.56 -6.23 -16.61
C SER A 80 -19.07 -7.51 -15.95
N SER A 81 -19.12 -8.61 -16.68
CA SER A 81 -18.52 -9.88 -16.29
C SER A 81 -17.57 -10.40 -17.38
N SER A 82 -16.55 -11.15 -16.96
CA SER A 82 -15.63 -11.83 -17.85
C SER A 82 -15.95 -13.32 -17.93
N GLY A 83 -15.81 -13.91 -19.13
CA GLY A 83 -15.85 -15.35 -19.32
C GLY A 83 -14.60 -16.06 -18.79
N ASP A 84 -13.49 -15.33 -18.59
CA ASP A 84 -12.25 -15.83 -17.99
C ASP A 84 -11.44 -14.68 -17.36
N GLU A 85 -11.57 -14.52 -16.04
CA GLU A 85 -10.89 -13.48 -15.27
C GLU A 85 -9.38 -13.69 -15.10
N THR A 86 -8.86 -14.88 -15.44
CA THR A 86 -7.42 -15.15 -15.44
C THR A 86 -6.75 -14.55 -16.68
N LYS A 87 -7.53 -14.31 -17.74
CA LYS A 87 -7.06 -13.70 -19.00
C LYS A 87 -7.38 -12.22 -19.05
N ILE A 88 -8.62 -11.83 -18.76
CA ILE A 88 -9.10 -10.45 -18.94
C ILE A 88 -10.13 -10.14 -17.86
N THR A 89 -10.04 -8.95 -17.26
CA THR A 89 -11.12 -8.35 -16.46
C THR A 89 -11.58 -7.05 -17.09
N ALA A 90 -12.81 -6.64 -16.80
CA ALA A 90 -13.35 -5.38 -17.29
C ALA A 90 -14.27 -4.71 -16.27
N SER A 91 -14.37 -3.39 -16.35
CA SER A 91 -15.43 -2.59 -15.72
C SER A 91 -16.13 -1.73 -16.77
N ALA A 92 -17.45 -1.62 -16.66
CA ALA A 92 -18.27 -0.86 -17.61
C ALA A 92 -18.72 0.47 -16.98
N GLY A 93 -18.39 1.58 -17.64
CA GLY A 93 -18.93 2.90 -17.31
C GLY A 93 -20.34 3.12 -17.88
N SER A 94 -20.99 4.22 -17.51
CA SER A 94 -22.39 4.50 -17.89
C SER A 94 -22.63 4.66 -19.40
N GLY A 95 -21.57 5.02 -20.15
CA GLY A 95 -21.59 5.10 -21.61
C GLY A 95 -21.32 3.77 -22.33
N ALA A 96 -21.03 2.69 -21.60
CA ALA A 96 -20.78 1.39 -22.23
C ALA A 96 -22.06 0.81 -22.83
N ALA A 97 -21.98 0.37 -24.09
CA ALA A 97 -23.09 -0.30 -24.76
C ALA A 97 -23.29 -1.71 -24.18
N VAL A 98 -24.55 -2.05 -23.90
CA VAL A 98 -24.96 -3.38 -23.43
C VAL A 98 -24.73 -4.40 -24.53
N GLY A 99 -24.14 -5.54 -24.18
CA GLY A 99 -23.84 -6.59 -25.14
C GLY A 99 -22.71 -7.49 -24.68
N THR A 100 -22.41 -8.49 -25.50
CA THR A 100 -21.30 -9.42 -25.29
C THR A 100 -20.22 -9.17 -26.33
N TYR A 101 -18.98 -8.98 -25.86
CA TYR A 101 -17.81 -8.70 -26.68
C TYR A 101 -16.84 -9.87 -26.62
N GLN A 102 -16.47 -10.42 -27.77
CA GLN A 102 -15.41 -11.41 -27.90
C GLN A 102 -14.06 -10.71 -28.00
N ILE A 103 -13.18 -10.97 -27.05
CA ILE A 103 -11.85 -10.34 -26.98
C ILE A 103 -10.79 -11.38 -27.29
N ARG A 104 -9.94 -11.08 -28.27
CA ARG A 104 -8.77 -11.90 -28.63
C ARG A 104 -7.51 -11.10 -28.33
N VAL A 105 -6.72 -11.57 -27.38
CA VAL A 105 -5.47 -10.95 -26.93
C VAL A 105 -4.32 -11.80 -27.43
N LYS A 106 -3.54 -11.24 -28.37
CA LYS A 106 -2.39 -11.89 -29.00
C LYS A 106 -1.07 -11.55 -28.29
N GLN A 107 -0.97 -10.35 -27.73
CA GLN A 107 0.24 -9.88 -27.06
C GLN A 107 -0.12 -8.94 -25.90
N LEU A 108 0.60 -9.05 -24.79
CA LEU A 108 0.53 -8.08 -23.69
C LEU A 108 1.55 -6.97 -23.88
N ALA A 109 1.23 -5.80 -23.34
CA ALA A 109 2.22 -4.74 -23.20
C ALA A 109 3.28 -5.17 -22.19
N THR A 110 4.56 -4.95 -22.51
CA THR A 110 5.68 -5.22 -21.61
C THR A 110 6.53 -3.97 -21.44
N GLY A 111 7.18 -3.82 -20.28
CA GLY A 111 8.15 -2.76 -20.04
C GLY A 111 9.53 -3.08 -20.59
N ALA A 112 10.37 -2.06 -20.73
CA ALA A 112 11.76 -2.21 -21.14
C ALA A 112 12.58 -3.02 -20.12
N SER A 113 13.64 -3.66 -20.59
CA SER A 113 14.60 -4.39 -19.76
C SER A 113 16.03 -4.10 -20.17
N LEU A 114 16.93 -4.07 -19.19
CA LEU A 114 18.37 -3.92 -19.36
C LEU A 114 19.07 -4.79 -18.33
N GLN A 115 20.23 -5.33 -18.65
CA GLN A 115 21.06 -6.08 -17.71
C GLN A 115 22.54 -5.78 -17.93
N SER A 116 23.37 -6.07 -16.93
CA SER A 116 24.83 -6.07 -17.05
C SER A 116 25.29 -6.88 -18.28
N THR A 117 26.23 -6.32 -19.05
CA THR A 117 26.72 -6.93 -20.30
C THR A 117 27.47 -8.25 -20.03
N ALA A 118 28.24 -8.30 -18.95
CA ALA A 118 28.93 -9.49 -18.46
C ALA A 118 28.56 -9.77 -17.00
N ALA A 119 28.96 -10.93 -16.48
CA ALA A 119 28.99 -11.14 -15.04
C ALA A 119 29.93 -10.11 -14.39
N LEU A 120 29.67 -9.72 -13.15
CA LEU A 120 30.55 -8.81 -12.40
C LEU A 120 31.88 -9.48 -12.00
N LEU A 121 31.99 -10.80 -12.21
CA LEU A 121 33.17 -11.66 -12.09
C LEU A 121 33.93 -11.43 -10.79
N THR A 122 33.25 -11.71 -9.69
CA THR A 122 33.86 -11.54 -8.37
C THR A 122 34.96 -12.54 -8.13
N LYS A 123 36.01 -12.06 -7.47
CA LYS A 123 37.18 -12.86 -7.16
C LYS A 123 36.85 -13.90 -6.08
N PRO A 124 37.44 -15.12 -6.14
CA PRO A 124 37.26 -16.13 -5.09
C PRO A 124 37.55 -15.54 -3.70
N SER A 125 36.63 -15.76 -2.76
CA SER A 125 36.72 -15.24 -1.38
C SER A 125 36.70 -16.37 -0.35
N THR A 126 37.44 -16.18 0.74
CA THR A 126 37.43 -17.01 1.95
C THR A 126 36.90 -16.17 3.10
N ILE A 127 35.96 -16.72 3.86
CA ILE A 127 35.26 -16.02 4.94
C ILE A 127 35.49 -16.79 6.25
N SER A 128 35.60 -16.06 7.37
CA SER A 128 35.55 -16.69 8.70
C SER A 128 34.32 -17.62 8.82
N SER A 129 34.58 -18.92 9.04
CA SER A 129 33.54 -19.96 9.08
C SER A 129 32.55 -19.79 10.24
N SER A 130 32.90 -19.01 11.25
CA SER A 130 31.99 -18.54 12.29
C SER A 130 32.42 -17.16 12.78
N LYS A 131 31.62 -16.54 13.65
CA LYS A 131 32.08 -15.36 14.41
C LYS A 131 33.43 -15.63 15.07
N VAL A 132 34.31 -14.62 15.07
CA VAL A 132 35.57 -14.67 15.80
C VAL A 132 35.25 -14.97 17.27
N ALA A 133 36.03 -15.84 17.93
CA ALA A 133 35.59 -16.54 19.14
C ALA A 133 35.02 -15.62 20.25
N PRO A 134 33.87 -15.95 20.86
CA PRO A 134 33.19 -15.08 21.83
C PRO A 134 33.99 -14.93 23.12
N GLY A 135 34.17 -13.68 23.57
CA GLY A 135 34.83 -13.37 24.86
C GLY A 135 35.02 -11.89 25.23
N SER A 136 34.88 -10.92 24.29
CA SER A 136 35.12 -9.50 24.61
C SER A 136 34.28 -8.46 23.82
N GLY A 137 33.44 -8.90 22.88
CA GLY A 137 32.71 -8.00 21.96
C GLY A 137 33.20 -8.17 20.51
N THR A 138 32.80 -7.27 19.61
CA THR A 138 33.32 -7.21 18.23
C THR A 138 34.81 -6.83 18.22
N ILE A 139 35.58 -7.32 17.25
CA ILE A 139 36.99 -6.92 17.08
C ILE A 139 37.11 -5.41 16.81
N ASP A 140 37.96 -4.72 17.58
CA ASP A 140 38.34 -3.33 17.32
C ASP A 140 39.62 -3.30 16.48
N VAL A 141 39.45 -3.18 15.16
CA VAL A 141 40.58 -3.22 14.21
C VAL A 141 41.55 -2.06 14.39
N THR A 142 41.17 -0.99 15.09
CA THR A 142 42.05 0.16 15.36
C THR A 142 43.07 -0.09 16.46
N LYS A 143 42.97 -1.21 17.19
CA LYS A 143 43.86 -1.60 18.28
C LYS A 143 44.89 -2.64 17.84
N SER A 144 45.95 -2.79 18.64
CA SER A 144 46.93 -3.88 18.47
C SER A 144 46.27 -5.25 18.64
N PHE A 145 46.85 -6.30 18.06
CA PHE A 145 46.35 -7.67 18.17
C PHE A 145 46.11 -8.14 19.62
N ALA A 146 46.91 -7.66 20.58
CA ALA A 146 46.74 -7.98 22.00
C ALA A 146 45.51 -7.32 22.66
N ASN A 147 45.03 -6.21 22.09
CA ASN A 147 43.95 -5.39 22.66
C ASN A 147 42.70 -5.30 21.77
N ALA A 148 42.73 -5.93 20.58
CA ALA A 148 41.65 -5.87 19.60
C ALA A 148 40.47 -6.79 19.94
N GLY A 149 40.58 -7.61 20.99
CA GLY A 149 39.48 -8.47 21.47
C GLY A 149 39.56 -9.94 21.06
N PHE A 150 40.67 -10.40 20.47
CA PHE A 150 40.90 -11.83 20.19
C PHE A 150 40.96 -12.66 21.48
N GLY A 151 40.56 -13.93 21.41
CA GLY A 151 40.59 -14.85 22.56
C GLY A 151 42.00 -15.11 23.11
N SER A 152 43.01 -15.07 22.24
CA SER A 152 44.41 -14.92 22.60
C SER A 152 45.14 -14.14 21.51
N THR A 153 46.19 -13.40 21.87
CA THR A 153 46.96 -12.54 20.95
C THR A 153 47.48 -13.34 19.75
N PRO A 154 47.03 -13.06 18.51
CA PRO A 154 47.64 -13.62 17.32
C PRO A 154 49.11 -13.19 17.18
N THR A 155 50.01 -14.13 16.87
CA THR A 155 51.45 -13.88 16.64
C THR A 155 51.94 -14.60 15.39
N GLY A 156 53.22 -14.46 15.05
CA GLY A 156 53.83 -15.16 13.92
C GLY A 156 53.59 -14.47 12.58
N THR A 157 53.78 -15.17 11.47
CA THR A 157 53.63 -14.61 10.11
C THR A 157 52.47 -15.27 9.39
N VAL A 158 51.77 -14.51 8.53
CA VAL A 158 50.80 -15.06 7.58
C VAL A 158 51.37 -14.97 6.16
N THR A 159 51.05 -15.97 5.34
CA THR A 159 51.37 -15.98 3.91
C THR A 159 50.07 -16.05 3.12
N ILE A 160 49.92 -15.21 2.10
CA ILE A 160 48.75 -15.13 1.23
C ILE A 160 49.25 -15.04 -0.22
N GLY A 161 48.95 -16.07 -1.02
CA GLY A 161 49.53 -16.24 -2.34
C GLY A 161 51.06 -16.24 -2.26
N SER A 162 51.69 -15.29 -2.95
CA SER A 162 53.15 -15.10 -2.97
C SER A 162 53.68 -14.16 -1.87
N TRP A 163 52.79 -13.48 -1.13
CA TRP A 163 53.16 -12.50 -0.11
C TRP A 163 53.23 -13.11 1.30
N THR A 164 54.21 -12.70 2.10
CA THR A 164 54.34 -13.07 3.52
C THR A 164 54.44 -11.81 4.38
N SER A 165 53.69 -11.76 5.47
CA SER A 165 53.69 -10.65 6.42
C SER A 165 54.98 -10.61 7.25
N ALA A 166 55.33 -9.43 7.77
CA ALA A 166 56.14 -9.35 8.99
C ALA A 166 55.43 -10.06 10.15
N ASP A 167 56.13 -10.29 11.27
CA ASP A 167 55.51 -10.87 12.46
C ASP A 167 54.33 -10.00 12.92
N LEU A 168 53.18 -10.61 13.19
CA LEU A 168 51.95 -9.92 13.55
C LEU A 168 52.12 -9.01 14.78
N SER A 169 53.05 -9.34 15.68
CA SER A 169 53.40 -8.50 16.85
C SER A 169 54.05 -7.17 16.49
N THR A 170 54.55 -7.02 15.26
CA THR A 170 55.21 -5.78 14.79
C THR A 170 54.23 -4.74 14.25
N TYR A 171 52.99 -5.14 13.93
CA TYR A 171 51.96 -4.22 13.48
C TYR A 171 51.36 -3.47 14.68
N THR A 172 51.23 -2.15 14.54
CA THR A 172 50.69 -1.29 15.61
C THR A 172 49.20 -1.52 15.85
N SER A 173 48.45 -1.95 14.82
CA SER A 173 47.04 -2.30 14.88
C SER A 173 46.66 -3.41 13.89
N VAL A 174 45.50 -4.04 14.10
CA VAL A 174 44.93 -4.98 13.11
C VAL A 174 44.69 -4.27 11.77
N GLN A 175 44.30 -3.00 11.79
CA GLN A 175 44.12 -2.17 10.59
C GLN A 175 45.41 -2.06 9.79
N THR A 176 46.55 -1.75 10.44
CA THR A 176 47.84 -1.67 9.72
C THR A 176 48.29 -3.00 9.10
N PHE A 177 47.86 -4.13 9.67
CA PHE A 177 48.05 -5.44 9.05
C PHE A 177 47.14 -5.62 7.83
N MET A 178 45.84 -5.29 7.96
CA MET A 178 44.90 -5.37 6.84
C MET A 178 45.32 -4.46 5.68
N ASP A 179 45.83 -3.26 5.96
CA ASP A 179 46.35 -2.33 4.95
C ASP A 179 47.55 -2.93 4.20
N ALA A 180 48.43 -3.66 4.91
CA ALA A 180 49.56 -4.34 4.28
C ALA A 180 49.12 -5.47 3.34
N VAL A 181 48.07 -6.23 3.71
CA VAL A 181 47.45 -7.23 2.83
C VAL A 181 46.75 -6.55 1.64
N ASN A 182 46.10 -5.40 1.85
CA ASN A 182 45.40 -4.67 0.79
C ASN A 182 46.34 -3.94 -0.19
N ALA A 183 47.64 -3.86 0.09
CA ALA A 183 48.61 -3.14 -0.75
C ALA A 183 48.64 -3.63 -2.21
N ALA A 184 49.01 -2.74 -3.14
CA ALA A 184 48.93 -2.97 -4.60
C ALA A 184 49.77 -4.15 -5.14
N GLY A 185 50.74 -4.66 -4.36
CA GLY A 185 51.60 -5.79 -4.72
C GLY A 185 51.20 -7.14 -4.11
N VAL A 186 50.10 -7.20 -3.36
CA VAL A 186 49.59 -8.43 -2.75
C VAL A 186 48.38 -8.88 -3.53
N ASP A 187 48.30 -10.17 -3.87
CA ASP A 187 47.21 -10.77 -4.65
C ASP A 187 45.89 -10.89 -3.88
N ALA A 188 45.72 -10.20 -2.74
CA ALA A 188 44.56 -10.33 -1.88
C ALA A 188 44.02 -9.00 -1.37
N ASN A 189 42.73 -8.97 -1.06
CA ASN A 189 42.12 -7.98 -0.18
C ASN A 189 41.67 -8.65 1.12
N ILE A 190 41.77 -7.95 2.24
CA ILE A 190 41.20 -8.37 3.53
C ILE A 190 40.41 -7.22 4.14
N TYR A 191 39.27 -7.54 4.74
CA TYR A 191 38.52 -6.61 5.57
C TYR A 191 37.75 -7.32 6.68
N TYR A 192 37.27 -6.54 7.64
CA TYR A 192 36.48 -7.00 8.77
C TYR A 192 35.06 -6.41 8.71
N ASN A 193 34.06 -7.28 8.74
CA ASN A 193 32.66 -6.91 8.86
C ASN A 193 32.28 -6.90 10.35
N LYS A 194 32.15 -5.69 10.91
CA LYS A 194 31.80 -5.48 12.33
C LYS A 194 30.40 -5.98 12.70
N THR A 195 29.45 -5.96 11.76
CA THR A 195 28.07 -6.42 11.98
C THR A 195 28.01 -7.92 12.11
N GLU A 196 28.74 -8.63 11.25
CA GLU A 196 28.79 -10.10 11.25
C GLU A 196 29.82 -10.66 12.22
N ASP A 197 30.77 -9.84 12.67
CA ASP A 197 31.95 -10.22 13.44
C ASP A 197 32.80 -11.27 12.71
N LYS A 198 33.12 -10.98 11.45
CA LYS A 198 33.84 -11.88 10.52
C LYS A 198 34.89 -11.14 9.70
N PHE A 199 35.98 -11.84 9.41
CA PHE A 199 36.95 -11.40 8.40
C PHE A 199 36.60 -12.01 7.03
N TYR A 200 37.02 -11.32 5.99
CA TYR A 200 36.91 -11.71 4.59
C TYR A 200 38.26 -11.56 3.94
N LEU A 201 38.69 -12.56 3.18
CA LEU A 201 39.91 -12.57 2.39
C LEU A 201 39.54 -12.87 0.94
N GLU A 202 39.80 -11.94 0.04
CA GLU A 202 39.40 -12.02 -1.37
C GLU A 202 40.63 -12.06 -2.25
N SER A 203 40.64 -12.91 -3.27
CA SER A 203 41.67 -12.83 -4.30
C SER A 203 41.57 -11.48 -5.01
N LYS A 204 42.68 -10.88 -5.43
CA LYS A 204 42.71 -9.79 -6.42
C LYS A 204 42.77 -10.35 -7.84
N THR A 205 42.93 -11.65 -7.98
CA THR A 205 43.07 -12.37 -9.26
C THR A 205 41.87 -13.29 -9.48
N ALA A 206 41.72 -13.81 -10.69
CA ALA A 206 40.69 -14.81 -11.00
C ALA A 206 41.01 -16.21 -10.40
N THR A 207 42.21 -16.39 -9.83
CA THR A 207 42.63 -17.64 -9.20
C THR A 207 42.37 -17.63 -7.71
N ALA A 208 41.99 -18.79 -7.15
CA ALA A 208 41.84 -18.98 -5.72
C ALA A 208 43.16 -18.67 -4.99
N LEU A 209 43.06 -17.98 -3.85
CA LEU A 209 44.21 -17.74 -2.98
C LEU A 209 44.56 -18.98 -2.19
N THR A 210 45.86 -19.27 -2.11
CA THR A 210 46.41 -20.08 -1.02
C THR A 210 46.77 -19.16 0.13
N PHE A 211 46.55 -19.59 1.37
CA PHE A 211 47.00 -18.84 2.54
C PHE A 211 47.44 -19.81 3.63
N SER A 212 48.46 -19.39 4.38
CA SER A 212 49.03 -20.16 5.49
C SER A 212 49.49 -19.24 6.60
N GLU A 213 49.84 -19.81 7.74
CA GLU A 213 50.42 -19.08 8.86
C GLU A 213 51.51 -19.92 9.52
N SER A 214 52.50 -19.25 10.09
CA SER A 214 53.59 -19.84 10.83
C SER A 214 53.69 -19.17 12.19
N VAL A 215 53.62 -19.98 13.25
CA VAL A 215 53.64 -19.52 14.65
C VAL A 215 54.73 -20.24 15.44
N ALA A 216 55.44 -19.49 16.29
CA ALA A 216 56.42 -20.04 17.21
C ALA A 216 55.77 -20.45 18.55
N GLY A 217 56.25 -21.54 19.14
CA GLY A 217 56.09 -21.81 20.58
C GLY A 217 54.66 -22.03 21.10
N GLY A 218 53.75 -22.61 20.31
CA GLY A 218 52.40 -22.97 20.78
C GLY A 218 51.40 -21.80 20.84
N SER A 219 51.76 -20.62 20.32
CA SER A 219 50.81 -19.54 20.08
C SER A 219 49.84 -19.89 18.94
N THR A 220 48.67 -19.24 18.91
CA THR A 220 47.68 -19.39 17.83
C THR A 220 47.88 -18.31 16.77
N GLY A 221 47.91 -18.69 15.49
CA GLY A 221 48.00 -17.72 14.39
C GLY A 221 46.67 -17.02 14.11
N PHE A 222 46.73 -15.96 13.30
CA PHE A 222 45.56 -15.15 12.95
C PHE A 222 44.45 -15.96 12.27
N PHE A 223 44.74 -16.74 11.24
CA PHE A 223 43.72 -17.51 10.50
C PHE A 223 43.08 -18.59 11.35
N THR A 224 43.83 -19.17 12.29
CA THR A 224 43.25 -20.06 13.32
C THR A 224 42.27 -19.28 14.21
N GLN A 225 42.66 -18.11 14.70
CA GLN A 225 41.83 -17.29 15.59
C GLN A 225 40.56 -16.79 14.91
N VAL A 226 40.63 -16.38 13.64
CA VAL A 226 39.47 -15.95 12.85
C VAL A 226 38.73 -17.10 12.16
N LYS A 227 39.13 -18.35 12.44
CA LYS A 227 38.48 -19.57 11.96
C LYS A 227 38.31 -19.60 10.45
N MET A 228 39.36 -19.18 9.75
CA MET A 228 39.50 -19.29 8.29
C MET A 228 40.20 -20.60 7.88
N ARG A 229 40.39 -21.55 8.81
CA ARG A 229 41.01 -22.87 8.58
C ARG A 229 39.99 -23.99 8.84
N ASP A 230 40.00 -25.03 8.01
CA ASP A 230 39.43 -26.34 8.34
C ASP A 230 40.45 -27.13 9.18
N THR A 231 39.99 -27.83 10.22
CA THR A 231 40.82 -28.65 11.11
C THR A 231 41.36 -29.93 10.45
N THR A 232 40.87 -30.30 9.27
CA THR A 232 41.17 -31.59 8.62
C THR A 232 42.11 -31.52 7.41
N THR A 233 42.21 -30.39 6.71
CA THR A 233 43.13 -30.19 5.59
C THR A 233 43.85 -28.84 5.73
N PRO A 234 45.15 -28.81 6.08
CA PRO A 234 45.75 -27.60 6.68
C PRO A 234 45.81 -26.34 5.82
N TYR A 235 45.65 -26.45 4.49
CA TYR A 235 45.82 -25.35 3.52
C TYR A 235 44.99 -25.53 2.24
N ALA A 236 43.95 -26.37 2.29
CA ALA A 236 43.04 -26.52 1.15
C ALA A 236 41.93 -25.48 1.26
N TYR A 237 41.85 -24.66 0.22
CA TYR A 237 40.64 -24.01 -0.28
C TYR A 237 39.38 -24.67 0.29
N HIS A 238 38.54 -23.91 1.00
CA HIS A 238 37.20 -24.38 1.36
C HIS A 238 36.44 -24.64 0.07
N GLY A 239 36.32 -25.94 -0.23
CA GLY A 239 35.95 -26.43 -1.54
C GLY A 239 34.60 -25.90 -2.03
N THR A 240 34.59 -25.52 -3.31
CA THR A 240 33.50 -25.77 -4.27
C THR A 240 32.11 -25.23 -3.94
N THR A 241 31.99 -24.40 -2.91
CA THR A 241 30.81 -23.60 -2.57
C THR A 241 31.24 -22.13 -2.48
N ASP A 242 32.03 -21.74 -3.48
CA ASP A 242 32.51 -20.40 -3.72
C ASP A 242 31.35 -19.41 -3.54
N ALA A 243 31.46 -18.50 -2.58
CA ALA A 243 30.70 -17.25 -2.63
C ALA A 243 31.30 -16.41 -3.77
N THR A 244 31.05 -16.86 -4.99
CA THR A 244 31.16 -16.08 -6.21
C THR A 244 29.94 -15.17 -6.22
N GLY A 245 30.17 -13.87 -6.14
CA GLY A 245 29.18 -12.81 -6.27
C GLY A 245 29.63 -11.54 -5.55
N VAL A 246 29.13 -10.40 -6.04
CA VAL A 246 29.32 -9.10 -5.37
C VAL A 246 28.71 -9.19 -3.99
N GLN A 247 29.45 -8.73 -2.99
CA GLN A 247 28.96 -8.69 -1.60
C GLN A 247 28.06 -7.47 -1.43
N SER A 248 26.82 -7.61 -1.91
CA SER A 248 25.91 -6.47 -2.09
C SER A 248 25.50 -5.80 -0.77
N ASN A 249 25.64 -6.50 0.36
CA ASN A 249 25.37 -6.03 1.71
C ASN A 249 26.58 -5.38 2.40
N VAL A 250 27.75 -5.35 1.76
CA VAL A 250 28.97 -4.70 2.25
C VAL A 250 29.12 -3.34 1.57
N ILE A 251 29.80 -2.39 2.23
CA ILE A 251 30.08 -1.07 1.64
C ILE A 251 30.78 -1.23 0.28
N LEU A 252 30.46 -0.36 -0.68
CA LEU A 252 30.89 -0.49 -2.08
C LEU A 252 32.41 -0.63 -2.24
N ASN A 253 33.22 0.06 -1.42
CA ASN A 253 34.69 -0.08 -1.43
C ASN A 253 35.17 -1.51 -1.16
N ASN A 254 34.36 -2.31 -0.47
CA ASN A 254 34.68 -3.66 -0.02
C ASN A 254 33.73 -4.71 -0.62
N ALA A 255 32.93 -4.36 -1.64
CA ALA A 255 31.88 -5.23 -2.18
C ALA A 255 32.38 -6.28 -3.20
N ASN A 256 33.69 -6.57 -3.23
CA ASN A 256 34.33 -7.55 -4.11
C ASN A 256 34.15 -7.33 -5.63
N PHE A 257 34.16 -6.08 -6.08
CA PHE A 257 34.10 -5.78 -7.51
C PHE A 257 35.39 -6.19 -8.24
N ASP A 258 35.25 -6.72 -9.47
CA ASP A 258 36.39 -7.03 -10.34
C ASP A 258 37.15 -5.77 -10.78
N THR A 259 36.40 -4.68 -10.93
CA THR A 259 36.84 -3.36 -11.40
C THR A 259 36.87 -2.41 -10.22
N ALA A 260 38.02 -1.78 -10.00
CA ALA A 260 38.18 -0.83 -8.90
C ALA A 260 37.27 0.41 -9.09
N LEU A 261 36.66 0.87 -7.99
CA LEU A 261 35.99 2.16 -7.95
C LEU A 261 37.05 3.28 -8.00
N THR A 262 36.86 4.23 -8.90
CA THR A 262 37.81 5.33 -9.13
C THR A 262 37.49 6.59 -8.32
N SER A 263 36.23 6.77 -7.91
CA SER A 263 35.87 7.83 -6.97
C SER A 263 36.13 7.36 -5.55
N THR A 264 36.94 8.12 -4.81
CA THR A 264 37.40 7.76 -3.47
C THR A 264 36.37 7.97 -2.37
N THR A 265 35.23 8.61 -2.67
CA THR A 265 34.19 8.85 -1.65
C THR A 265 32.78 8.90 -2.20
N THR A 266 32.49 9.70 -3.24
CA THR A 266 31.10 9.86 -3.73
C THR A 266 31.01 9.82 -5.25
N GLY A 267 29.93 9.28 -5.81
CA GLY A 267 29.64 9.32 -7.24
C GLY A 267 28.16 9.45 -7.55
N LYS A 268 27.85 9.61 -8.84
CA LYS A 268 26.53 9.91 -9.37
C LYS A 268 26.35 9.33 -10.76
N PHE A 269 25.16 8.85 -11.04
CA PHE A 269 24.70 8.42 -12.36
C PHE A 269 23.23 8.78 -12.53
N LYS A 270 22.69 8.60 -13.73
CA LYS A 270 21.25 8.78 -14.00
C LYS A 270 20.63 7.52 -14.58
N ILE A 271 19.38 7.28 -14.19
CA ILE A 271 18.48 6.32 -14.83
C ILE A 271 17.23 7.08 -15.25
N ASN A 272 16.85 7.01 -16.52
CA ASN A 272 15.71 7.75 -17.08
C ASN A 272 15.74 9.25 -16.74
N GLY A 273 16.95 9.84 -16.75
CA GLY A 273 17.18 11.25 -16.40
C GLY A 273 17.20 11.58 -14.91
N VAL A 274 16.82 10.66 -14.03
CA VAL A 274 16.81 10.83 -12.57
C VAL A 274 18.21 10.55 -12.01
N GLU A 275 18.77 11.52 -11.28
CA GLU A 275 20.09 11.40 -10.65
C GLU A 275 20.05 10.54 -9.39
N ILE A 276 20.96 9.57 -9.31
CA ILE A 276 21.18 8.70 -8.17
C ILE A 276 22.61 8.91 -7.69
N SER A 277 22.75 9.30 -6.42
CA SER A 277 24.05 9.43 -5.77
C SER A 277 24.41 8.14 -5.03
N TYR A 278 25.71 7.89 -4.87
CA TYR A 278 26.25 6.83 -4.02
C TYR A 278 27.51 7.30 -3.28
N ASP A 279 27.76 6.75 -2.11
CA ASP A 279 28.99 6.96 -1.33
C ASP A 279 29.73 5.63 -1.13
N THR A 280 30.99 5.55 -1.56
CA THR A 280 31.71 4.27 -1.60
C THR A 280 32.12 3.75 -0.23
N SER A 281 32.13 4.62 0.78
CA SER A 281 32.55 4.32 2.15
C SER A 281 31.39 4.02 3.10
N THR A 282 30.16 4.39 2.73
CA THR A 282 28.97 4.26 3.58
C THR A 282 27.81 3.51 2.92
N ASP A 283 27.67 3.56 1.60
CA ASP A 283 26.62 2.80 0.90
C ASP A 283 27.09 1.39 0.58
N THR A 284 26.14 0.46 0.63
CA THR A 284 26.25 -0.89 0.06
C THR A 284 25.58 -0.92 -1.32
N LEU A 285 25.81 -1.95 -2.14
CA LEU A 285 25.08 -2.09 -3.41
C LEU A 285 23.56 -2.24 -3.15
N ASP A 286 23.16 -2.96 -2.10
CA ASP A 286 21.76 -3.09 -1.69
C ASP A 286 21.12 -1.74 -1.38
N ALA A 287 21.86 -0.83 -0.73
CA ALA A 287 21.40 0.52 -0.43
C ALA A 287 21.21 1.36 -1.71
N VAL A 288 22.15 1.28 -2.65
CA VAL A 288 22.04 1.96 -3.95
C VAL A 288 20.85 1.40 -4.76
N ILE A 289 20.68 0.08 -4.82
CA ILE A 289 19.54 -0.57 -5.48
C ILE A 289 18.22 -0.14 -4.84
N SER A 290 18.13 -0.13 -3.51
CA SER A 290 16.95 0.33 -2.77
C SER A 290 16.61 1.79 -3.06
N ARG A 291 17.64 2.64 -3.18
CA ARG A 291 17.50 4.05 -3.57
C ARG A 291 16.98 4.20 -4.99
N ILE A 292 17.46 3.40 -5.94
CA ILE A 292 16.92 3.37 -7.31
C ILE A 292 15.45 2.94 -7.30
N ASN A 293 15.11 1.85 -6.62
CA ASN A 293 13.76 1.28 -6.58
C ASN A 293 12.73 2.21 -5.95
N SER A 294 13.16 3.07 -5.04
CA SER A 294 12.34 4.08 -4.36
C SER A 294 12.31 5.43 -5.09
N SER A 295 13.10 5.60 -6.15
CA SER A 295 13.18 6.85 -6.92
C SER A 295 12.05 7.00 -7.95
N THR A 296 11.96 8.18 -8.54
CA THR A 296 11.07 8.48 -9.69
C THR A 296 11.62 8.00 -11.03
N ALA A 297 12.73 7.24 -11.06
CA ALA A 297 13.33 6.71 -12.29
C ALA A 297 12.45 5.66 -13.02
N ASN A 298 11.34 5.24 -12.41
CA ASN A 298 10.36 4.31 -12.97
C ASN A 298 10.92 2.93 -13.33
N VAL A 299 11.87 2.42 -12.55
CA VAL A 299 12.46 1.08 -12.72
C VAL A 299 12.41 0.26 -11.44
N ASN A 300 12.47 -1.06 -11.60
CA ASN A 300 12.84 -2.05 -10.59
C ASN A 300 14.23 -2.59 -10.95
N VAL A 301 15.11 -2.65 -9.96
CA VAL A 301 16.49 -3.10 -10.08
C VAL A 301 16.75 -4.15 -9.01
N PHE A 302 17.49 -5.18 -9.38
CA PHE A 302 18.04 -6.14 -8.44
C PHE A 302 19.38 -6.67 -8.93
N TYR A 303 20.18 -7.17 -8.00
CA TYR A 303 21.37 -7.94 -8.29
C TYR A 303 21.02 -9.42 -8.15
N ASP A 304 21.31 -10.20 -9.18
CA ASP A 304 21.09 -11.65 -9.19
C ASP A 304 22.42 -12.35 -8.92
N THR A 305 22.53 -13.01 -7.77
CA THR A 305 23.74 -13.74 -7.35
C THR A 305 24.01 -14.99 -8.18
N SER A 306 23.00 -15.57 -8.84
CA SER A 306 23.17 -16.77 -9.68
C SER A 306 23.72 -16.42 -11.05
N LEU A 307 23.40 -15.23 -11.56
CA LEU A 307 23.92 -14.70 -12.81
C LEU A 307 25.14 -13.79 -12.61
N ASP A 308 25.38 -13.35 -11.37
CA ASP A 308 26.34 -12.31 -11.01
C ASP A 308 26.15 -11.05 -11.88
N LYS A 309 24.90 -10.55 -11.94
CA LYS A 309 24.50 -9.42 -12.80
C LYS A 309 23.52 -8.49 -12.12
N VAL A 310 23.53 -7.22 -12.51
CA VAL A 310 22.44 -6.28 -12.21
C VAL A 310 21.40 -6.36 -13.32
N LEU A 311 20.13 -6.53 -12.93
CA LEU A 311 18.98 -6.53 -13.83
C LEU A 311 18.10 -5.31 -13.53
N ILE A 312 17.69 -4.62 -14.59
CA ILE A 312 16.83 -3.43 -14.55
C ILE A 312 15.60 -3.70 -15.42
N LYS A 313 14.42 -3.54 -14.84
CA LYS A 313 13.12 -3.63 -15.53
C LYS A 313 12.35 -2.35 -15.33
N SER A 314 11.81 -1.76 -16.40
CA SER A 314 10.90 -0.63 -16.26
C SER A 314 9.62 -1.04 -15.54
N LYS A 315 9.08 -0.13 -14.71
CA LYS A 315 7.75 -0.26 -14.12
C LYS A 315 6.64 0.11 -15.13
N GLY A 316 7.01 0.76 -16.23
CA GLY A 316 6.14 1.08 -17.36
C GLY A 316 5.87 -0.11 -18.28
N ALA A 317 5.17 0.17 -19.36
CA ALA A 317 4.91 -0.77 -20.45
C ALA A 317 4.75 -0.01 -21.77
N GLY A 318 4.80 -0.75 -22.89
CA GLY A 318 4.59 -0.21 -24.22
C GLY A 318 5.87 -0.09 -25.03
N SER A 319 5.73 0.05 -26.34
CA SER A 319 6.85 0.12 -27.29
C SER A 319 7.75 1.35 -27.10
N THR A 320 7.21 2.42 -26.52
CA THR A 320 7.94 3.66 -26.22
C THR A 320 8.62 3.64 -24.86
N ASP A 321 8.31 2.65 -24.01
CA ASP A 321 8.96 2.50 -22.71
C ASP A 321 10.40 2.01 -22.93
N THR A 322 11.35 2.72 -22.32
CA THR A 322 12.79 2.51 -22.49
C THR A 322 13.53 2.73 -21.17
N ILE A 323 14.79 2.31 -21.12
CA ILE A 323 15.70 2.57 -20.00
C ILE A 323 16.93 3.28 -20.55
N THR A 324 17.20 4.49 -20.06
CA THR A 324 18.41 5.25 -20.42
C THR A 324 19.34 5.34 -19.22
N LEU A 325 20.62 5.06 -19.42
CA LEU A 325 21.67 5.18 -18.41
C LEU A 325 22.67 6.27 -18.84
N SER A 326 23.17 7.04 -17.87
CA SER A 326 24.29 7.96 -18.11
C SER A 326 25.10 8.18 -16.83
N ASP A 327 26.42 8.11 -16.92
CA ASP A 327 27.29 8.52 -15.81
C ASP A 327 27.31 10.04 -15.63
N VAL A 328 27.51 10.48 -14.38
CA VAL A 328 27.71 11.90 -14.04
C VAL A 328 29.08 12.09 -13.39
N THR A 329 29.39 11.34 -12.33
CA THR A 329 30.68 11.33 -11.63
C THR A 329 31.00 9.95 -11.07
N GLY A 330 32.26 9.51 -11.13
CA GLY A 330 32.67 8.16 -10.71
C GLY A 330 32.50 7.12 -11.83
N ASN A 331 32.55 5.83 -11.48
CA ASN A 331 32.54 4.72 -12.46
C ASN A 331 31.66 3.53 -12.04
N LEU A 332 30.70 3.70 -11.13
CA LEU A 332 29.89 2.57 -10.65
C LEU A 332 29.13 1.87 -11.78
N MET A 333 28.65 2.57 -12.81
CA MET A 333 28.00 1.93 -13.96
C MET A 333 28.95 1.01 -14.73
N ASN A 334 30.20 1.42 -14.94
CA ASN A 334 31.22 0.57 -15.55
C ASN A 334 31.57 -0.63 -14.67
N VAL A 335 31.71 -0.42 -13.34
CA VAL A 335 31.93 -1.50 -12.37
C VAL A 335 30.80 -2.54 -12.42
N LEU A 336 29.56 -2.08 -12.53
CA LEU A 336 28.37 -2.92 -12.68
C LEU A 336 28.14 -3.44 -14.10
N LYS A 337 29.05 -3.16 -15.04
CA LYS A 337 28.98 -3.54 -16.47
C LYS A 337 27.70 -3.04 -17.16
N LEU A 338 27.23 -1.86 -16.78
CA LEU A 338 26.02 -1.20 -17.27
C LEU A 338 26.32 -0.03 -18.24
N ASP A 339 27.56 0.47 -18.27
CA ASP A 339 28.00 1.62 -19.09
C ASP A 339 27.80 1.43 -20.60
N THR A 340 27.93 0.18 -21.07
CA THR A 340 27.74 -0.22 -22.48
C THR A 340 26.48 -1.07 -22.69
N ALA A 341 25.69 -1.28 -21.64
CA ALA A 341 24.47 -2.05 -21.72
C ALA A 341 23.41 -1.32 -22.56
N SER A 342 22.81 -2.05 -23.50
CA SER A 342 21.71 -1.52 -24.33
C SER A 342 20.38 -2.07 -23.80
N ALA A 343 19.41 -1.18 -23.63
CA ALA A 343 18.06 -1.57 -23.23
C ALA A 343 17.31 -2.22 -24.39
N THR A 344 16.59 -3.30 -24.10
CA THR A 344 15.51 -3.80 -24.96
C THR A 344 14.25 -3.00 -24.62
N SER A 345 13.67 -2.31 -25.60
CA SER A 345 12.43 -1.56 -25.43
C SER A 345 11.26 -2.48 -25.07
N GLY A 346 10.23 -1.91 -24.45
CA GLY A 346 8.99 -2.62 -24.18
C GLY A 346 8.23 -2.97 -25.46
N THR A 347 7.08 -3.61 -25.30
CA THR A 347 6.15 -3.92 -26.40
C THR A 347 4.75 -3.43 -26.06
N ASP A 348 3.94 -3.14 -27.08
CA ASP A 348 2.53 -2.79 -26.89
C ASP A 348 1.64 -4.03 -26.77
N ALA A 349 0.50 -3.89 -26.10
CA ALA A 349 -0.58 -4.84 -26.12
C ALA A 349 -1.27 -4.84 -27.48
N LYS A 350 -1.64 -6.02 -27.97
CA LYS A 350 -2.28 -6.23 -29.27
C LYS A 350 -3.49 -7.13 -29.13
N LEU A 351 -4.66 -6.62 -29.52
CA LEU A 351 -5.93 -7.32 -29.38
C LEU A 351 -6.93 -6.96 -30.48
N THR A 352 -7.99 -7.75 -30.61
CA THR A 352 -9.20 -7.40 -31.38
C THR A 352 -10.44 -7.55 -30.52
N ILE A 353 -11.50 -6.83 -30.91
CA ILE A 353 -12.84 -6.91 -30.29
C ILE A 353 -13.82 -7.30 -31.39
N ASN A 354 -14.53 -8.42 -31.21
CA ASN A 354 -15.51 -8.97 -32.16
C ASN A 354 -14.98 -9.19 -33.58
N SER A 355 -13.66 -9.31 -33.76
CA SER A 355 -13.03 -9.55 -35.06
C SER A 355 -11.98 -10.65 -34.99
N THR A 356 -11.80 -11.34 -36.10
CA THR A 356 -10.74 -12.33 -36.36
C THR A 356 -9.69 -11.81 -37.35
N SER A 357 -9.83 -10.58 -37.85
CA SER A 357 -8.93 -9.98 -38.83
C SER A 357 -7.77 -9.23 -38.17
N ALA A 358 -6.57 -9.38 -38.71
CA ALA A 358 -5.40 -8.60 -38.29
C ALA A 358 -5.48 -7.12 -38.70
N SER A 359 -6.34 -6.76 -39.68
CA SER A 359 -6.59 -5.36 -40.04
C SER A 359 -7.23 -4.54 -38.92
N ASP A 360 -7.91 -5.22 -38.00
CA ASP A 360 -8.67 -4.60 -36.91
C ASP A 360 -7.90 -4.64 -35.59
N GLU A 361 -6.58 -4.90 -35.66
CA GLU A 361 -5.70 -4.93 -34.49
C GLU A 361 -5.71 -3.58 -33.78
N ILE A 362 -6.07 -3.62 -32.51
CA ILE A 362 -5.97 -2.49 -31.59
C ILE A 362 -4.64 -2.60 -30.88
N THR A 363 -3.85 -1.53 -30.93
CA THR A 363 -2.58 -1.41 -30.20
C THR A 363 -2.75 -0.49 -28.99
N LYS A 364 -2.23 -0.89 -27.83
CA LYS A 364 -2.24 -0.11 -26.59
C LYS A 364 -0.89 -0.21 -25.89
N SER A 365 -0.37 0.91 -25.39
CA SER A 365 0.89 0.96 -24.62
C SER A 365 0.78 0.40 -23.20
N SER A 366 -0.41 -0.01 -22.77
CA SER A 366 -0.67 -0.54 -21.43
C SER A 366 -1.56 -1.77 -21.51
N ASN A 367 -1.49 -2.61 -20.48
CA ASN A 367 -2.44 -3.71 -20.27
C ASN A 367 -3.76 -3.24 -19.64
N THR A 368 -3.83 -1.99 -19.20
CA THR A 368 -5.07 -1.37 -18.70
C THR A 368 -5.42 -0.16 -19.55
N PHE A 369 -6.61 -0.17 -20.14
CA PHE A 369 -7.08 0.89 -21.05
C PHE A 369 -8.60 0.89 -21.18
N THR A 370 -9.16 2.03 -21.61
CA THR A 370 -10.60 2.18 -21.84
C THR A 370 -10.90 2.31 -23.33
N ILE A 371 -11.92 1.58 -23.81
CA ILE A 371 -12.46 1.68 -25.16
C ILE A 371 -13.98 1.62 -25.06
N ASN A 372 -14.69 2.56 -25.70
CA ASN A 372 -16.16 2.61 -25.75
C ASN A 372 -16.83 2.52 -24.37
N GLY A 373 -16.25 3.19 -23.36
CA GLY A 373 -16.76 3.19 -21.99
C GLY A 373 -16.47 1.92 -21.18
N ILE A 374 -15.78 0.93 -21.74
CA ILE A 374 -15.35 -0.29 -21.04
C ILE A 374 -13.86 -0.19 -20.74
N SER A 375 -13.50 -0.27 -19.46
CA SER A 375 -12.12 -0.32 -18.99
C SER A 375 -11.69 -1.77 -18.88
N TYR A 376 -10.74 -2.17 -19.72
CA TYR A 376 -10.18 -3.52 -19.78
C TYR A 376 -8.88 -3.59 -18.98
N THR A 377 -8.61 -4.74 -18.38
CA THR A 377 -7.31 -5.13 -17.83
C THR A 377 -6.94 -6.49 -18.38
N LEU A 378 -5.91 -6.52 -19.22
CA LEU A 378 -5.35 -7.73 -19.81
C LEU A 378 -4.36 -8.35 -18.82
N LYS A 379 -4.51 -9.64 -18.54
CA LYS A 379 -3.64 -10.40 -17.62
C LYS A 379 -2.82 -11.45 -18.34
N ASN A 380 -3.34 -11.98 -19.45
CA ASN A 380 -2.69 -13.03 -20.23
C ASN A 380 -3.23 -13.06 -21.67
N THR A 381 -2.50 -13.68 -22.59
CA THR A 381 -2.97 -13.93 -23.95
C THR A 381 -3.96 -15.11 -23.98
N ASN A 382 -4.84 -15.10 -24.97
CA ASN A 382 -5.82 -16.18 -25.19
C ASN A 382 -5.86 -16.68 -26.64
N VAL A 383 -5.05 -16.08 -27.52
CA VAL A 383 -4.82 -16.50 -28.90
C VAL A 383 -3.36 -16.32 -29.27
N THR A 384 -2.90 -17.04 -30.29
CA THR A 384 -1.62 -16.85 -30.97
C THR A 384 -1.79 -16.17 -32.32
N ALA A 385 -2.95 -16.35 -32.96
CA ALA A 385 -3.40 -15.64 -34.16
C ALA A 385 -4.87 -15.22 -34.02
N TYR A 386 -5.28 -14.13 -34.65
CA TYR A 386 -6.68 -13.66 -34.53
C TYR A 386 -7.70 -14.59 -35.21
N THR A 387 -7.23 -15.48 -36.09
CA THR A 387 -8.02 -16.54 -36.71
C THR A 387 -8.31 -17.71 -35.76
N ASP A 388 -7.70 -17.75 -34.58
CA ASP A 388 -7.96 -18.78 -33.57
C ASP A 388 -9.42 -18.71 -33.11
N THR A 389 -10.00 -19.89 -32.87
CA THR A 389 -11.40 -20.02 -32.45
C THR A 389 -11.62 -19.67 -30.98
N THR A 390 -10.55 -19.57 -30.19
CA THR A 390 -10.59 -19.18 -28.78
C THR A 390 -10.77 -17.67 -28.62
N TYR A 391 -11.50 -17.29 -27.58
CA TYR A 391 -11.71 -15.90 -27.17
C TYR A 391 -12.18 -15.85 -25.72
N THR A 392 -12.04 -14.69 -25.09
CA THR A 392 -12.66 -14.41 -23.79
C THR A 392 -13.82 -13.46 -24.02
N THR A 393 -14.97 -13.73 -23.41
CA THR A 393 -16.13 -12.83 -23.51
C THR A 393 -16.10 -11.78 -22.40
N ILE A 394 -16.45 -10.54 -22.74
CA ILE A 394 -16.83 -9.50 -21.78
C ILE A 394 -18.30 -9.20 -21.99
N THR A 395 -19.13 -9.39 -20.98
CA THR A 395 -20.57 -9.14 -21.06
C THR A 395 -20.91 -7.89 -20.27
N VAL A 396 -21.46 -6.88 -20.92
CA VAL A 396 -21.95 -5.65 -20.29
C VAL A 396 -23.46 -5.70 -20.18
N LYS A 397 -23.99 -5.43 -18.99
CA LYS A 397 -25.43 -5.37 -18.70
C LYS A 397 -25.78 -4.08 -17.96
N GLN A 398 -27.07 -3.73 -17.96
CA GLN A 398 -27.58 -2.74 -17.02
C GLN A 398 -27.45 -3.26 -15.59
N ASP A 399 -26.98 -2.41 -14.67
CA ASP A 399 -26.86 -2.79 -13.26
C ASP A 399 -28.20 -2.56 -12.54
N THR A 400 -29.08 -3.55 -12.64
CA THR A 400 -30.39 -3.53 -11.98
C THR A 400 -30.28 -3.65 -10.46
N SER A 401 -29.21 -4.27 -9.95
CA SER A 401 -28.99 -4.42 -8.51
C SER A 401 -28.64 -3.09 -7.84
N ALA A 402 -27.77 -2.29 -8.45
CA ALA A 402 -27.49 -0.93 -7.97
C ALA A 402 -28.74 -0.04 -8.00
N LEU A 403 -29.54 -0.15 -9.06
CA LEU A 403 -30.82 0.59 -9.16
C LEU A 403 -31.81 0.17 -8.05
N GLN A 404 -31.99 -1.14 -7.84
CA GLN A 404 -32.85 -1.66 -6.77
C GLN A 404 -32.38 -1.20 -5.39
N SER A 405 -31.07 -1.22 -5.13
CA SER A 405 -30.50 -0.70 -3.87
C SER A 405 -30.86 0.77 -3.66
N LYS A 406 -30.68 1.61 -4.68
CA LYS A 406 -30.97 3.05 -4.57
C LYS A 406 -32.46 3.33 -4.36
N ILE A 407 -33.35 2.55 -5.00
CA ILE A 407 -34.80 2.63 -4.75
C ILE A 407 -35.12 2.23 -3.30
N ASN A 408 -34.54 1.13 -2.80
CA ASN A 408 -34.76 0.68 -1.41
C ASN A 408 -34.28 1.70 -0.37
N ASP A 409 -33.15 2.37 -0.62
CA ASP A 409 -32.65 3.45 0.23
C ASP A 409 -33.64 4.61 0.29
N PHE A 410 -34.17 5.02 -0.88
CA PHE A 410 -35.20 6.06 -0.96
C PHE A 410 -36.46 5.67 -0.18
N LEU A 411 -36.97 4.46 -0.36
CA LEU A 411 -38.16 3.97 0.34
C LEU A 411 -37.92 3.89 1.86
N THR A 412 -36.72 3.50 2.28
CA THR A 412 -36.32 3.48 3.70
C THR A 412 -36.35 4.88 4.30
N LYS A 413 -35.78 5.87 3.61
CA LYS A 413 -35.80 7.28 4.07
C LYS A 413 -37.21 7.87 4.04
N PHE A 414 -38.02 7.53 3.02
CA PHE A 414 -39.42 7.93 2.95
C PHE A 414 -40.19 7.42 4.17
N ASN A 415 -40.09 6.11 4.46
CA ASN A 415 -40.73 5.50 5.62
C ASN A 415 -40.24 6.10 6.94
N ALA A 416 -38.95 6.43 7.05
CA ALA A 416 -38.41 7.06 8.24
C ALA A 416 -38.98 8.48 8.47
N VAL A 417 -39.20 9.26 7.40
CA VAL A 417 -39.84 10.58 7.49
C VAL A 417 -41.31 10.44 7.87
N THR A 418 -42.06 9.60 7.19
CA THR A 418 -43.51 9.45 7.44
C THR A 418 -43.80 8.88 8.82
N GLN A 419 -42.99 7.92 9.29
CA GLN A 419 -43.06 7.38 10.64
C GLN A 419 -42.69 8.42 11.69
N TYR A 420 -41.63 9.22 11.47
CA TYR A 420 -41.26 10.29 12.39
C TYR A 420 -42.38 11.34 12.54
N ILE A 421 -42.99 11.75 11.43
CA ILE A 421 -44.15 12.66 11.47
C ILE A 421 -45.32 12.02 12.21
N LYS A 422 -45.62 10.74 11.94
CA LYS A 422 -46.69 9.99 12.64
C LYS A 422 -46.45 9.97 14.14
N ASP A 423 -45.25 9.66 14.60
CA ASP A 423 -44.94 9.53 16.03
C ASP A 423 -45.00 10.86 16.77
N LYS A 424 -44.60 11.96 16.11
CA LYS A 424 -44.64 13.30 16.72
C LYS A 424 -46.03 13.95 16.69
N THR A 425 -46.92 13.53 15.78
CA THR A 425 -48.29 14.08 15.63
C THR A 425 -49.40 13.16 16.14
N GLY A 426 -49.09 11.91 16.42
CA GLY A 426 -50.05 10.90 16.84
C GLY A 426 -50.38 10.94 18.33
N LEU A 427 -51.43 10.19 18.67
CA LEU A 427 -51.73 9.74 20.02
C LEU A 427 -51.39 8.25 20.07
N ASP A 428 -50.59 7.84 21.04
CA ASP A 428 -50.34 6.42 21.25
C ASP A 428 -51.64 5.73 21.70
N ALA A 429 -52.06 4.69 20.97
CA ALA A 429 -53.36 4.07 21.17
C ALA A 429 -53.50 3.39 22.54
N TYR A 430 -52.38 2.94 23.13
CA TYR A 430 -52.33 2.12 24.35
C TYR A 430 -52.03 2.95 25.61
N THR A 431 -51.01 3.80 25.56
CA THR A 431 -50.57 4.65 26.67
C THR A 431 -51.29 5.99 26.73
N LYS A 432 -52.04 6.35 25.67
CA LYS A 432 -52.64 7.68 25.48
C LYS A 432 -51.61 8.82 25.54
N ALA A 433 -50.32 8.51 25.38
CA ALA A 433 -49.27 9.51 25.30
C ALA A 433 -49.45 10.34 24.03
N ARG A 434 -49.49 11.67 24.19
CA ARG A 434 -49.57 12.62 23.07
C ARG A 434 -48.17 12.93 22.56
N GLY A 435 -47.96 12.82 21.26
CA GLY A 435 -46.79 13.41 20.62
C GLY A 435 -46.74 14.93 20.86
N VAL A 436 -45.53 15.50 20.87
CA VAL A 436 -45.30 16.94 21.12
C VAL A 436 -46.09 17.84 20.16
N PHE A 437 -46.42 17.34 18.96
CA PHE A 437 -47.23 18.03 17.95
C PHE A 437 -48.59 17.37 17.69
N ALA A 438 -49.14 16.64 18.67
CA ALA A 438 -50.46 16.04 18.53
C ALA A 438 -51.53 17.11 18.27
N GLY A 439 -52.23 17.01 17.14
CA GLY A 439 -53.22 17.99 16.67
C GLY A 439 -52.65 19.11 15.78
N ASN A 440 -51.34 19.12 15.50
CA ASN A 440 -50.74 20.05 14.54
C ASN A 440 -51.05 19.64 13.09
N THR A 441 -51.91 20.41 12.42
CA THR A 441 -52.40 20.14 11.07
C THR A 441 -51.33 20.26 9.99
N THR A 442 -50.31 21.10 10.19
CA THR A 442 -49.23 21.29 9.20
C THR A 442 -48.43 20.01 8.99
N PHE A 443 -48.05 19.34 10.08
CA PHE A 443 -47.28 18.09 9.99
C PHE A 443 -48.13 16.94 9.43
N THR A 444 -49.40 16.83 9.84
CA THR A 444 -50.31 15.84 9.26
C THR A 444 -50.56 16.09 7.77
N SER A 445 -50.70 17.36 7.36
CA SER A 445 -50.81 17.75 5.94
C SER A 445 -49.56 17.38 5.15
N LEU A 446 -48.37 17.66 5.69
CA LEU A 446 -47.09 17.27 5.07
C LEU A 446 -47.01 15.76 4.83
N ARG A 447 -47.40 14.94 5.82
CA ARG A 447 -47.44 13.47 5.65
C ARG A 447 -48.39 13.06 4.53
N SER A 448 -49.60 13.63 4.48
CA SER A 448 -50.56 13.36 3.42
C SER A 448 -50.05 13.80 2.04
N GLN A 449 -49.34 14.92 1.96
CA GLN A 449 -48.71 15.39 0.72
C GLN A 449 -47.62 14.43 0.25
N LEU A 450 -46.77 13.92 1.15
CA LEU A 450 -45.73 12.93 0.81
C LEU A 450 -46.36 11.64 0.24
N TYR A 451 -47.41 11.12 0.86
CA TYR A 451 -48.13 9.95 0.34
C TYR A 451 -48.79 10.24 -1.01
N LYS A 452 -49.45 11.38 -1.15
CA LYS A 452 -50.04 11.81 -2.43
C LYS A 452 -48.99 11.88 -3.52
N LYS A 453 -47.82 12.47 -3.24
CA LYS A 453 -46.72 12.57 -4.22
C LYS A 453 -46.14 11.22 -4.64
N LEU A 454 -46.06 10.26 -3.73
CA LEU A 454 -45.57 8.92 -4.07
C LEU A 454 -46.65 8.03 -4.75
N SER A 455 -47.93 8.42 -4.71
CA SER A 455 -49.05 7.66 -5.28
C SER A 455 -49.77 8.35 -6.44
N GLU A 456 -49.40 9.59 -6.79
CA GLU A 456 -50.02 10.32 -7.89
C GLU A 456 -49.61 9.75 -9.25
N GLN A 457 -50.52 9.87 -10.22
CA GLN A 457 -50.25 9.47 -11.60
C GLN A 457 -49.23 10.42 -12.22
N VAL A 458 -48.25 9.87 -12.93
CA VAL A 458 -47.30 10.64 -13.73
C VAL A 458 -47.90 10.87 -15.12
N THR A 459 -48.17 12.14 -15.44
CA THR A 459 -48.73 12.56 -16.73
C THR A 459 -47.65 12.83 -17.77
N GLY A 460 -47.98 12.72 -19.06
CA GLY A 460 -47.05 13.05 -20.16
C GLY A 460 -46.17 11.89 -20.63
N LEU A 461 -46.43 10.67 -20.15
CA LEU A 461 -45.77 9.46 -20.61
C LEU A 461 -46.43 8.92 -21.89
N THR A 462 -45.63 8.33 -22.78
CA THR A 462 -46.13 7.61 -23.96
C THR A 462 -47.04 6.46 -23.53
N SER A 463 -48.13 6.25 -24.27
CA SER A 463 -49.09 5.16 -24.03
C SER A 463 -48.39 3.81 -23.91
N GLY A 464 -48.71 3.06 -22.84
CA GLY A 464 -48.12 1.76 -22.54
C GLY A 464 -47.01 1.77 -21.47
N ASN A 465 -46.47 2.95 -21.12
CA ASN A 465 -45.51 3.06 -20.01
C ASN A 465 -46.21 3.08 -18.63
N PRO A 466 -45.53 2.58 -17.57
CA PRO A 466 -46.07 2.64 -16.22
C PRO A 466 -46.17 4.10 -15.74
N ASP A 467 -47.40 4.56 -15.55
CA ASP A 467 -47.78 5.91 -15.09
C ASP A 467 -48.09 5.99 -13.59
N TYR A 468 -47.90 4.89 -12.86
CA TYR A 468 -47.94 4.84 -11.39
C TYR A 468 -46.74 4.07 -10.87
N LEU A 469 -46.21 4.47 -9.72
CA LEU A 469 -45.11 3.73 -9.06
C LEU A 469 -45.52 2.30 -8.65
N SER A 470 -46.81 2.06 -8.38
CA SER A 470 -47.34 0.71 -8.14
C SER A 470 -47.21 -0.22 -9.35
N LYS A 471 -47.19 0.31 -10.58
CA LYS A 471 -46.98 -0.47 -11.80
C LYS A 471 -45.53 -0.90 -12.00
N ILE A 472 -44.58 -0.31 -11.25
CA ILE A 472 -43.17 -0.74 -11.18
C ILE A 472 -42.84 -1.39 -9.83
N GLY A 473 -43.85 -1.87 -9.11
CA GLY A 473 -43.68 -2.65 -7.88
C GLY A 473 -43.50 -1.84 -6.60
N ILE A 474 -43.59 -0.50 -6.62
CA ILE A 474 -43.55 0.30 -5.39
C ILE A 474 -44.97 0.39 -4.81
N THR A 475 -45.19 -0.24 -3.67
CA THR A 475 -46.53 -0.38 -3.06
C THR A 475 -46.54 0.06 -1.60
N PHE A 476 -47.73 0.21 -1.03
CA PHE A 476 -47.93 0.50 0.40
C PHE A 476 -48.65 -0.66 1.08
N ASP A 477 -48.23 -0.98 2.30
CA ASP A 477 -48.97 -1.91 3.17
C ASP A 477 -50.15 -1.24 3.89
N SER A 478 -50.89 -2.01 4.70
CA SER A 478 -52.00 -1.51 5.51
C SER A 478 -51.61 -0.45 6.55
N TYR A 479 -50.32 -0.31 6.84
CA TYR A 479 -49.76 0.71 7.73
C TYR A 479 -49.19 1.91 6.97
N LEU A 480 -49.39 1.98 5.65
CA LEU A 480 -48.84 2.98 4.74
C LEU A 480 -47.30 2.98 4.72
N LYS A 481 -46.67 1.83 4.92
CA LYS A 481 -45.24 1.65 4.72
C LYS A 481 -44.98 1.32 3.25
N ALA A 482 -44.11 2.11 2.61
CA ALA A 482 -43.73 1.91 1.22
C ALA A 482 -42.68 0.79 1.10
N SER A 483 -42.82 -0.08 0.10
CA SER A 483 -41.85 -1.14 -0.19
C SER A 483 -41.78 -1.44 -1.69
N LEU A 484 -40.66 -2.04 -2.11
CA LEU A 484 -40.50 -2.62 -3.44
C LEU A 484 -40.97 -4.08 -3.38
N SER A 485 -41.99 -4.43 -4.18
CA SER A 485 -42.48 -5.81 -4.30
C SER A 485 -41.54 -6.63 -5.19
N ASN A 486 -41.23 -7.87 -4.80
CA ASN A 486 -40.42 -8.80 -5.60
C ASN A 486 -41.15 -9.38 -6.84
N THR A 487 -42.32 -8.85 -7.19
CA THR A 487 -43.26 -9.45 -8.16
C THR A 487 -43.18 -8.87 -9.56
N THR A 488 -42.04 -8.33 -10.00
CA THR A 488 -41.78 -8.10 -11.45
C THR A 488 -40.29 -7.93 -11.74
#